data_AF-A0A5C6CYG8-F1
#
_entry.id   AF-A0A5C6CYG8-F1
#
_cell.length_a   1.000
_cell.length_b   1.000
_cell.length_c   1.000
_cell.angle_alpha   90.00
_cell.angle_beta   90.00
_cell.angle_gamma   90.00
#
_symmetry.space_group_name_H-M   'P 1'
#
loop_
_entity.id
_entity.type
_entity.pdbx_description
1 polymer ?
#
loop_
_entity_poly.entity_id
_entity_poly.type
_entity_poly.pdbx_seq_one_letter_code
_entity_poly.pdbx_strand_id
1 'polypeptide(L)' 'MQITVNGNNREFSTETSLSELLKSIDIDERYVAVELNRKIVPRSQFSEKLLMENDILEIVTFVGGG' A
#
# COMPACT_ATOMS: atom_id res chain seq x y z
N MET A 1 -5.83 9.72 -9.31
CA MET A 1 -6.58 8.47 -9.12
C MET A 1 -7.02 8.33 -7.69
N GLN A 2 -8.25 7.86 -7.47
CA GLN A 2 -8.77 7.61 -6.13
C GLN A 2 -8.46 6.19 -5.68
N ILE A 3 -7.86 6.07 -4.50
CA ILE A 3 -7.46 4.81 -3.87
C ILE A 3 -7.99 4.80 -2.44
N THR A 4 -8.51 3.67 -1.97
CA THR A 4 -8.88 3.49 -0.56
C THR A 4 -7.71 2.85 0.17
N VAL A 5 -7.22 3.50 1.24
CA VAL A 5 -6.13 2.99 2.08
C VAL A 5 -6.63 2.88 3.51
N ASN A 6 -6.68 1.66 4.07
CA ASN A 6 -7.23 1.35 5.40
C ASN A 6 -8.59 2.01 5.62
N GLY A 7 -9.51 1.85 4.65
CA GLY A 7 -10.85 2.46 4.65
C GLY A 7 -10.93 3.96 4.36
N ASN A 8 -9.80 4.66 4.15
CA ASN A 8 -9.78 6.11 3.87
C ASN A 8 -9.48 6.38 2.39
N ASN A 9 -10.34 7.16 1.73
CA ASN A 9 -10.11 7.56 0.35
C ASN A 9 -9.00 8.61 0.26
N ARG A 10 -8.06 8.40 -0.67
CA ARG A 10 -6.92 9.26 -0.94
C ARG A 10 -6.73 9.41 -2.44
N GLU A 11 -6.15 10.53 -2.85
CA GLU A 11 -5.85 10.81 -4.25
C GLU A 11 -4.34 10.73 -4.49
N PHE A 12 -3.95 10.00 -5.53
CA PHE A 12 -2.56 9.80 -5.95
C PHE A 12 -2.40 10.06 -7.46
N SER A 13 -1.17 10.29 -7.91
CA SER A 13 -0.84 10.37 -9.34
C SER A 13 -1.07 9.02 -10.03
N THR A 14 -1.34 9.01 -11.34
CA THR A 14 -1.68 7.79 -12.11
C THR A 14 -0.54 6.79 -12.29
N GLU A 15 0.66 7.11 -11.83
CA GLU A 15 1.88 6.29 -11.97
C GLU A 15 2.54 6.05 -10.61
N THR A 16 1.74 5.83 -9.56
CA THR A 16 2.24 5.56 -8.21
C THR A 16 2.36 4.06 -7.97
N SER A 17 3.58 3.60 -7.69
CA SER A 17 3.85 2.25 -7.19
C SER A 17 3.44 2.10 -5.74
N LEU A 18 3.27 0.85 -5.29
CA LEU A 18 2.97 0.56 -3.89
C LEU A 18 4.07 1.08 -2.95
N SER A 19 5.34 0.96 -3.31
CA SER A 19 6.46 1.50 -2.51
C SER A 19 6.41 3.03 -2.40
N GLU A 20 6.09 3.75 -3.48
CA GLU A 20 5.92 5.20 -3.44
C GLU A 20 4.71 5.62 -2.60
N LEU A 21 3.61 4.88 -2.67
CA LEU A 21 2.45 5.12 -1.80
C LEU A 21 2.86 4.99 -0.33
N LEU A 22 3.50 3.88 0.06
CA LEU A 22 3.94 3.66 1.45
C LEU A 22 4.85 4.79 1.94
N LYS A 23 5.81 5.20 1.10
CA LYS A 23 6.69 6.33 1.39
C LYS A 23 5.93 7.65 1.56
N SER A 24 4.93 7.91 0.73
CA SER A 24 4.13 9.15 0.79
C SER A 24 3.31 9.30 2.07
N ILE A 25 3.01 8.17 2.74
CA ILE A 25 2.26 8.13 4.00
C ILE A 25 3.16 7.81 5.21
N ASP A 26 4.47 7.95 5.04
CA ASP A 26 5.51 7.75 6.07
C ASP A 26 5.49 6.35 6.72
N ILE A 27 5.23 5.32 5.91
CA ILE A 27 5.27 3.92 6.32
C ILE A 27 6.53 3.25 5.79
N ASP A 28 7.31 2.67 6.70
CA ASP A 28 8.44 1.83 6.35
C ASP A 28 7.94 0.45 5.86
N GLU A 29 8.15 0.18 4.57
CA GLU A 29 7.82 -1.09 3.92
C GLU A 29 8.47 -2.32 4.58
N ARG A 30 9.48 -2.14 5.45
CA ARG A 30 10.10 -3.23 6.22
C ARG A 30 9.22 -3.83 7.29
N TYR A 31 8.25 -3.08 7.80
CA TYR A 31 7.50 -3.46 8.98
C TYR A 31 6.00 -3.61 8.71
N VAL A 32 5.62 -3.79 7.44
CA VAL A 32 4.23 -3.93 7.03
C VAL A 32 3.97 -5.13 6.14
N ALA A 33 2.74 -5.63 6.23
CA ALA A 33 2.12 -6.43 5.19
C ALA A 33 1.08 -5.58 4.46
N VAL A 34 1.01 -5.73 3.14
CA VAL A 34 0.04 -5.03 2.30
C VAL A 34 -0.85 -6.04 1.59
N GLU A 35 -2.15 -5.88 1.75
CA GLU A 35 -3.17 -6.47 0.91
C GLU A 35 -3.63 -5.44 -0.13
N LEU A 36 -3.68 -5.84 -1.39
CA LEU A 36 -4.25 -5.08 -2.49
C LEU A 36 -5.42 -5.86 -3.07
N ASN A 37 -6.63 -5.29 -3.00
CA ASN A 37 -7.86 -5.90 -3.54
C ASN A 37 -8.04 -7.37 -3.08
N ARG A 38 -7.93 -7.63 -1.77
CA ARG A 38 -8.04 -8.97 -1.17
C ARG A 38 -6.93 -9.95 -1.54
N LYS A 39 -5.78 -9.45 -1.99
CA LYS A 39 -4.60 -10.25 -2.30
C LYS A 39 -3.37 -9.68 -1.62
N ILE A 40 -2.68 -10.49 -0.83
CA ILE A 40 -1.39 -10.11 -0.25
C ILE A 40 -0.38 -9.88 -1.38
N VAL A 41 0.26 -8.73 -1.37
CA VAL A 41 1.34 -8.39 -2.31
C VAL A 41 2.67 -8.77 -1.65
N PRO A 42 3.48 -9.66 -2.25
CA PRO A 42 4.83 -9.92 -1.77
C PRO A 42 5.66 -8.63 -1.78
N ARG A 43 6.45 -8.39 -0.74
CA ARG A 43 7.25 -7.17 -0.63
C ARG A 43 8.20 -6.94 -1.80
N SER A 44 8.74 -8.02 -2.38
CA SER A 44 9.59 -7.95 -3.57
C SER A 44 8.89 -7.32 -4.79
N GLN A 45 7.56 -7.24 -4.78
CA GLN A 45 6.77 -6.64 -5.85
C GLN A 45 6.36 -5.19 -5.55
N PHE A 46 6.65 -4.62 -4.37
CA PHE A 46 6.14 -3.29 -3.99
C PHE A 46 6.62 -2.17 -4.94
N SER A 47 7.85 -2.24 -5.41
CA SER A 47 8.41 -1.25 -6.35
C SER A 47 7.87 -1.39 -7.77
N GLU A 48 7.44 -2.59 -8.17
CA GLU A 48 6.96 -2.89 -9.52
C GLU A 48 5.44 -2.81 -9.62
N LYS A 49 4.74 -2.93 -8.48
CA LYS A 49 3.29 -2.95 -8.44
C LYS A 49 2.73 -1.53 -8.53
N LEU A 50 2.39 -1.14 -9.76
CA LEU A 50 1.62 0.08 -10.02
C LEU A 50 0.18 -0.08 -9.52
N LEU A 51 -0.31 0.98 -8.88
CA LEU A 51 -1.68 1.10 -8.41
C LEU A 51 -2.59 1.61 -9.52
N MET A 52 -3.86 1.28 -9.43
CA MET A 52 -4.90 1.67 -10.39
C MET A 52 -6.04 2.39 -9.68
N GLU A 53 -6.85 3.11 -10.48
CA GLU A 53 -8.07 3.75 -10.01
C GLU A 53 -8.98 2.74 -9.28
N ASN A 54 -9.50 3.15 -8.13
CA ASN A 54 -10.36 2.37 -7.24
C ASN A 54 -9.70 1.17 -6.56
N ASP A 55 -8.36 1.07 -6.56
CA ASP A 55 -7.65 0.07 -5.76
C ASP A 55 -7.93 0.26 -4.26
N ILE A 56 -8.04 -0.86 -3.55
CA ILE A 56 -8.25 -0.93 -2.10
C ILE A 56 -7.03 -1.58 -1.47
N LEU A 57 -6.37 -0.84 -0.58
CA LEU A 57 -5.22 -1.30 0.19
C LEU A 57 -5.57 -1.43 1.67
N GLU A 58 -5.22 -2.58 2.24
CA GLU A 58 -5.13 -2.77 3.68
C GLU A 58 -3.65 -2.95 4.07
N ILE A 59 -3.17 -2.07 4.92
CA ILE A 59 -1.78 -1.98 5.37
C ILE A 59 -1.79 -2.22 6.87
N VAL A 60 -1.17 -3.32 7.28
CA VAL A 60 -1.02 -3.68 8.70
C VAL A 60 0.45 -3.66 9.07
N THR A 61 0.76 -3.02 10.19
CA THR A 61 2.10 -3.03 10.78
C THR A 61 2.24 -4.24 11.70
N PHE A 62 3.44 -4.81 11.74
CA PHE A 62 3.76 -5.77 12.78
C PHE A 62 3.86 -5.01 14.11
N VAL A 63 2.87 -5.18 14.98
CA VAL A 63 3.03 -4.81 16.39
C VAL A 63 3.93 -5.87 17.03
N GLY A 64 5.18 -5.49 17.32
CA GLY A 64 6.10 -6.36 18.05
C GLY A 64 5.50 -6.70 19.39
N GLY A 65 5.11 -7.96 19.58
CA GLY A 65 4.66 -8.50 20.86
C GLY A 65 5.74 -9.39 21.45
N GLY A 66 6.40 -8.92 22.52
CA GLY A 66 7.37 -9.67 23.32
C GLY A 66 8.72 -8.99 23.47
#